data_AF-A0A8T2P3C2-F1
#
_entry.id   AF-A0A8T2P3C2-F1
#
_cell.length_a   1.000
_cell.length_b   1.000
_cell.length_c   1.000
_cell.angle_alpha   90.00
_cell.angle_beta   90.00
_cell.angle_gamma   90.00
#
_symmetry.space_group_name_H-M   'P 1'
#
loop_
_entity.id
_entity.type
_entity.pdbx_description
1 polymer ?
#
loop_
_entity_poly.entity_id
_entity_poly.type
_entity_poly.pdbx_seq_one_letter_code
_entity_poly.pdbx_strand_id
1 'polypeptide(L)'
;MLWFEQVPLGLVRCAGGEVFPGASVLATAVVTAPLDQSEMTIIEWAKSRDFPTFQTEKMEETTFRELKIKIGYPYLYCHQGDCEHVVIITDIRLAHQDDCLDRKLYPLLTYKHRVVTRKCAVCHLYISRWITTNDSFAPTDPCLFCDQCFRMLHYDSLGNKQGDFLAYPFVDAGAFN
;
A
#
# COMPACT_ATOMS: atom_id res chain seq x y z
N MET A 1 0.77 40.54 15.14
CA MET A 1 0.95 41.08 16.50
C MET A 1 0.99 39.88 17.43
N LEU A 2 2.18 39.57 17.92
CA LEU A 2 2.44 38.51 18.90
C LEU A 2 1.72 38.84 20.20
N TRP A 3 1.20 37.84 20.90
CA TRP A 3 1.35 37.73 22.35
C TRP A 3 1.51 36.25 22.71
N PHE A 4 2.72 35.93 23.16
CA PHE A 4 3.06 34.78 23.97
C PHE A 4 2.61 35.09 25.40
N GLU A 5 2.08 34.09 26.11
CA GLU A 5 2.09 34.07 27.57
C GLU A 5 2.71 32.74 28.00
N GLN A 6 3.90 32.83 28.60
CA GLN A 6 4.63 31.73 29.22
C GLN A 6 4.13 31.53 30.65
N VAL A 7 3.73 30.31 31.00
CA VAL A 7 3.89 29.75 32.36
C VAL A 7 3.96 28.20 32.25
N PRO A 8 4.48 27.47 33.26
CA PRO A 8 5.89 27.09 33.37
C PRO A 8 6.10 25.56 33.27
N LEU A 9 7.37 25.19 33.16
CA LEU A 9 7.95 23.85 33.30
C LEU A 9 7.20 22.93 34.29
N GLY A 10 6.51 21.93 33.74
CA GLY A 10 6.14 20.71 34.44
C GLY A 10 6.78 19.52 33.71
N LEU A 11 7.90 19.01 34.24
CA LEU A 11 8.50 17.77 33.77
C LEU A 11 7.46 16.64 33.87
N VAL A 12 6.96 16.14 32.74
CA VAL A 12 6.47 14.77 32.68
C VAL A 12 7.64 13.92 32.22
N ARG A 13 8.43 13.46 33.20
CA ARG A 13 9.35 12.33 33.03
C ARG A 13 8.49 11.09 32.79
N CYS A 14 8.38 10.65 31.55
CA CYS A 14 8.04 9.26 31.28
C CYS A 14 9.31 8.43 31.53
N ALA A 15 9.35 7.77 32.68
CA ALA A 15 10.30 6.72 32.96
C ALA A 15 10.00 5.52 32.05
N GLY A 16 11.05 4.94 31.45
CA GLY A 16 10.96 3.77 30.58
C GLY A 16 11.51 4.04 29.20
N GLY A 17 12.83 4.15 29.09
CA GLY A 17 13.55 4.23 27.82
C GLY A 17 13.61 2.86 27.14
N GLU A 18 12.50 2.46 26.52
CA GLU A 18 12.44 1.25 25.70
C GLU A 18 11.92 1.61 24.31
N VAL A 19 12.80 1.47 23.31
CA VAL A 19 12.49 1.52 21.89
C VAL A 19 12.04 0.12 21.47
N PHE A 20 10.81 -0.01 20.95
CA PHE A 20 10.27 -1.26 20.46
C PHE A 20 10.10 -1.22 18.94
N PRO A 21 10.47 -2.29 18.20
CA PRO A 21 10.36 -2.36 16.76
C PRO A 21 8.92 -2.70 16.36
N GLY A 22 8.26 -1.82 15.62
CA GLY A 22 6.88 -2.06 15.19
C GLY A 22 6.30 -0.87 14.43
N ALA A 23 6.58 -0.82 13.13
CA ALA A 23 5.94 0.02 12.11
C ALA A 23 5.84 1.53 12.44
N SER A 24 6.88 2.27 12.06
CA SER A 24 6.95 3.73 11.99
C SER A 24 6.53 4.21 10.59
N VAL A 25 5.49 5.05 10.50
CA VAL A 25 5.19 5.83 9.27
C VAL A 25 5.85 7.19 9.41
N LEU A 26 6.20 7.71 8.26
CA LEU A 26 7.28 8.64 8.06
C LEU A 26 6.77 9.99 7.64
N ALA A 27 7.46 11.03 8.09
CA ALA A 27 7.04 12.38 7.83
C ALA A 27 8.22 13.33 7.91
N THR A 28 8.17 14.26 6.97
CA THR A 28 9.29 15.07 6.45
C THR A 28 10.38 14.21 5.83
N ALA A 29 10.09 13.85 4.58
CA ALA A 29 11.00 13.32 3.60
C ALA A 29 11.41 11.85 3.79
N VAL A 30 11.94 11.28 2.70
CA VAL A 30 12.16 9.86 2.41
C VAL A 30 12.69 9.14 3.63
N VAL A 31 12.01 8.13 4.19
CA VAL A 31 12.62 7.35 5.29
C VAL A 31 12.62 5.87 5.01
N THR A 32 13.78 5.32 5.35
CA THR A 32 14.30 4.09 4.79
C THR A 32 15.17 3.39 5.82
N ALA A 33 15.18 2.07 5.73
CA ALA A 33 16.17 1.21 6.39
C ALA A 33 17.47 1.23 5.53
N PRO A 34 18.59 0.61 5.96
CA PRO A 34 19.94 1.08 5.65
C PRO A 34 20.25 1.21 4.15
N LEU A 35 20.53 2.45 3.73
CA LEU A 35 21.26 2.91 2.54
C LEU A 35 21.31 1.93 1.36
N ASP A 36 20.20 1.83 0.62
CA ASP A 36 20.23 1.38 -0.77
C ASP A 36 20.57 2.57 -1.71
N GLN A 37 21.27 2.24 -2.79
CA GLN A 37 21.70 3.09 -3.90
C GLN A 37 20.55 3.87 -4.57
N SER A 38 19.31 3.42 -4.45
CA SER A 38 18.11 4.03 -5.06
C SER A 38 17.76 5.41 -4.48
N GLU A 39 17.83 5.61 -3.17
CA GLU A 39 17.41 6.87 -2.53
C GLU A 39 18.35 8.04 -2.82
N MET A 40 19.65 7.74 -2.90
CA MET A 40 20.67 8.73 -3.27
C MET A 40 20.32 9.34 -4.62
N THR A 41 19.77 8.55 -5.55
CA THR A 41 19.34 9.05 -6.85
C THR A 41 18.13 9.97 -6.79
N ILE A 42 17.15 9.73 -5.90
CA ILE A 42 15.95 10.58 -5.79
C ILE A 42 16.30 11.94 -5.16
N ILE A 43 17.11 11.95 -4.10
CA ILE A 43 17.54 13.18 -3.43
C ILE A 43 18.45 13.99 -4.35
N GLU A 44 19.37 13.34 -5.07
CA GLU A 44 20.22 13.99 -6.06
C GLU A 44 19.42 14.51 -7.26
N TRP A 45 18.46 13.72 -7.76
CA TRP A 45 17.54 14.14 -8.81
C TRP A 45 16.75 15.38 -8.38
N ALA A 46 16.26 15.40 -7.14
CA ALA A 46 15.52 16.54 -6.60
C ALA A 46 16.40 17.80 -6.50
N LYS A 47 17.61 17.66 -5.99
CA LYS A 47 18.61 18.74 -5.94
C LYS A 47 18.92 19.27 -7.33
N SER A 48 19.02 18.40 -8.34
CA SER A 48 19.30 18.80 -9.73
C SER A 48 18.20 19.67 -10.36
N ARG A 49 16.99 19.65 -9.77
CA ARG A 49 15.79 20.36 -10.26
C ARG A 49 15.32 21.48 -9.32
N ASP A 50 16.19 21.93 -8.41
CA ASP A 50 15.89 23.03 -7.47
C ASP A 50 14.70 22.76 -6.54
N PHE A 51 14.45 21.47 -6.23
CA PHE A 51 13.51 21.11 -5.17
C PHE A 51 14.13 21.37 -3.79
N PRO A 52 13.30 21.63 -2.76
CA PRO A 52 13.78 21.72 -1.38
C PRO A 52 14.54 20.48 -0.94
N THR A 53 15.53 20.66 -0.07
CA THR A 53 16.27 19.55 0.52
C THR A 53 15.33 18.62 1.27
N PHE A 54 15.31 17.36 0.84
CA PHE A 54 14.64 16.27 1.52
C PHE A 54 15.51 15.75 2.68
N GLN A 55 14.87 15.48 3.82
CA GLN A 55 15.46 14.81 4.99
C GLN A 55 15.20 13.31 4.94
N THR A 56 16.10 12.53 5.52
CA THR A 56 15.94 11.08 5.61
C THR A 56 16.27 10.64 7.01
N GLU A 57 15.41 9.81 7.56
CA GLU A 57 15.55 9.23 8.88
C GLU A 57 15.50 7.70 8.75
N LYS A 58 15.91 6.97 9.79
CA LYS A 58 15.81 5.51 9.79
C LYS A 58 14.60 5.05 10.58
N MET A 59 13.89 4.04 10.08
CA MET A 59 12.68 3.50 10.72
C MET A 59 12.96 2.90 12.10
N GLU A 60 14.10 2.23 12.26
CA GLU A 60 14.52 1.56 13.49
C GLU A 60 14.99 2.53 14.58
N GLU A 61 15.33 3.78 14.21
CA GLU A 61 15.85 4.81 15.12
C GLU A 61 14.84 5.95 15.37
N THR A 62 13.73 6.00 14.61
CA THR A 62 12.81 7.16 14.60
C THR A 62 11.37 6.76 14.87
N THR A 63 10.73 7.47 15.80
CA THR A 63 9.31 7.33 16.11
C THR A 63 8.48 8.42 15.44
N PHE A 64 7.18 8.17 15.29
CA PHE A 64 6.23 9.17 14.76
C PHE A 64 6.26 10.53 15.46
N ARG A 65 6.60 10.54 16.76
CA ARG A 65 6.63 11.74 17.58
C ARG A 65 7.76 12.69 17.20
N GLU A 66 8.84 12.15 16.65
CA GLU A 66 10.05 12.91 16.30
C GLU A 66 9.96 13.53 14.89
N LEU A 67 8.97 13.11 14.10
CA LEU A 67 8.80 13.54 12.72
C LEU A 67 8.10 14.90 12.61
N LYS A 68 8.57 15.76 11.70
CA LYS A 68 7.99 17.08 11.43
C LYS A 68 6.94 17.02 10.31
N ILE A 69 5.73 16.61 10.68
CA ILE A 69 4.69 16.28 9.70
C ILE A 69 3.98 17.52 9.14
N LYS A 70 3.69 17.49 7.83
CA LYS A 70 2.77 18.38 7.12
C LYS A 70 1.58 17.54 6.62
N ILE A 71 0.37 17.93 7.02
CA ILE A 71 -0.85 17.25 6.62
C ILE A 71 -1.09 17.42 5.12
N GLY A 72 -1.53 16.34 4.45
CA GLY A 72 -1.82 16.33 3.02
C GLY A 72 -0.58 16.33 2.12
N TYR A 73 0.62 16.22 2.68
CA TYR A 73 1.87 16.18 1.92
C TYR A 73 2.32 14.74 1.65
N PRO A 74 2.81 14.41 0.43
CA PRO A 74 3.31 13.07 0.14
C PRO A 74 4.70 12.83 0.73
N TYR A 75 4.87 11.67 1.35
CA TYR A 75 6.12 11.15 1.90
C TYR A 75 6.49 9.84 1.23
N LEU A 76 7.78 9.56 1.13
CA LEU A 76 8.28 8.29 0.62
C LEU A 76 8.63 7.37 1.81
N TYR A 77 8.08 6.17 1.77
CA TYR A 77 8.32 5.10 2.72
C TYR A 77 8.96 3.94 1.98
N CYS A 78 10.17 3.55 2.39
CA CYS A 78 10.83 2.37 1.84
C CYS A 78 10.82 1.24 2.87
N HIS A 79 10.13 0.15 2.56
CA HIS A 79 10.17 -1.07 3.35
C HIS A 79 11.32 -1.95 2.89
N GLN A 80 12.22 -2.30 3.82
CA GLN A 80 13.34 -3.24 3.64
C GLN A 80 14.28 -2.95 2.45
N GLY A 81 14.30 -1.71 1.95
CA GLY A 81 15.21 -1.28 0.89
C GLY A 81 14.78 -1.66 -0.53
N ASP A 82 13.66 -2.37 -0.71
CA ASP A 82 13.21 -2.85 -2.03
C ASP A 82 11.75 -2.52 -2.37
N CYS A 83 10.98 -1.98 -1.42
CA CYS A 83 9.57 -1.68 -1.62
C CYS A 83 9.24 -0.22 -1.24
N GLU A 84 9.09 0.61 -2.26
CA GLU A 84 8.82 2.04 -2.15
C GLU A 84 7.31 2.34 -2.20
N HIS A 85 6.81 3.09 -1.21
CA HIS A 85 5.42 3.50 -1.12
C HIS A 85 5.29 4.99 -0.83
N VAL A 86 4.33 5.63 -1.51
CA VAL A 86 3.93 6.99 -1.16
C VAL A 86 2.93 6.93 -0.01
N VAL A 87 3.22 7.62 1.08
CA VAL A 87 2.35 7.74 2.24
C VAL A 87 1.94 9.20 2.43
N ILE A 88 0.67 9.43 2.70
CA ILE A 88 0.12 10.76 2.96
C ILE A 88 -0.58 10.71 4.31
N ILE A 89 -0.19 11.62 5.20
CA ILE A 89 -0.88 11.80 6.48
C ILE A 89 -2.02 12.77 6.23
N THR A 90 -3.24 12.24 6.27
CA THR A 90 -4.46 12.96 5.89
C THR A 90 -5.07 13.76 7.03
N ASP A 91 -4.91 13.31 8.28
CA ASP A 91 -5.48 13.94 9.46
C ASP A 91 -4.68 13.61 10.73
N ILE A 92 -4.75 14.48 11.73
CA ILE A 92 -4.22 14.28 13.08
C ILE A 92 -5.29 14.77 14.07
N ARG A 93 -5.67 13.89 14.99
CA ARG A 93 -6.61 14.21 16.07
C ARG A 93 -6.09 13.74 17.43
N LEU A 94 -6.59 14.36 18.49
CA LEU A 94 -6.40 13.88 19.85
C LEU A 94 -7.13 12.54 20.05
N ALA A 95 -6.62 11.72 20.96
CA ALA A 95 -7.25 10.47 21.36
C ALA A 95 -8.66 10.77 21.90
N HIS A 96 -9.64 10.05 21.37
CA HIS A 96 -11.04 10.09 21.78
C HIS A 96 -11.35 8.91 22.69
N GLN A 97 -12.35 9.04 23.56
CA GLN A 97 -12.79 7.97 24.45
C GLN A 97 -13.25 6.70 23.71
N ASP A 98 -13.70 6.84 22.46
CA ASP A 98 -14.14 5.73 21.61
C ASP A 98 -12.98 5.05 20.86
N ASP A 99 -11.75 5.56 20.98
CA ASP A 99 -10.57 4.95 20.39
C ASP A 99 -10.10 3.75 21.21
N CYS A 100 -9.31 2.89 20.57
CA CYS A 100 -8.50 1.93 21.31
C CYS A 100 -7.50 2.70 22.18
N LEU A 101 -7.69 2.71 23.50
CA LEU A 101 -6.77 3.40 24.40
C LEU A 101 -5.51 2.58 24.73
N ASP A 102 -5.51 1.27 24.41
CA ASP A 102 -4.31 0.44 24.57
C ASP A 102 -3.31 0.71 23.45
N ARG A 103 -2.20 1.33 23.82
CA ARG A 103 -1.10 1.70 22.91
C ARG A 103 -0.42 0.47 22.30
N LYS A 104 -0.48 -0.70 22.95
CA LYS A 104 0.14 -1.93 22.46
C LYS A 104 -0.58 -2.53 21.25
N LEU A 105 -1.83 -2.12 21.01
CA LEU A 105 -2.63 -2.58 19.88
C LEU A 105 -2.41 -1.74 18.61
N TYR A 106 -1.65 -0.64 18.72
CA TYR A 106 -1.24 0.14 17.55
C TYR A 106 -0.01 -0.46 16.88
N PRO A 107 0.16 -0.26 15.56
CA PRO A 107 -0.75 0.46 14.65
C PRO A 107 -2.04 -0.33 14.36
N LEU A 108 -3.17 0.39 14.25
CA LEU A 108 -4.47 -0.20 13.95
C LEU A 108 -4.79 -0.09 12.46
N LEU A 109 -5.18 -1.22 11.86
CA LEU A 109 -5.73 -1.25 10.52
C LEU A 109 -7.19 -0.78 10.56
N THR A 110 -7.41 0.52 10.33
CA THR A 110 -8.76 1.12 10.32
C THR A 110 -9.51 0.86 9.02
N TYR A 111 -8.77 0.70 7.93
CA TYR A 111 -9.32 0.45 6.60
C TYR A 111 -8.37 -0.40 5.78
N LYS A 112 -8.92 -1.44 5.14
CA LYS A 112 -8.25 -2.22 4.10
C LYS A 112 -9.15 -2.24 2.88
N HIS A 113 -8.65 -1.73 1.76
CA HIS A 113 -9.40 -1.78 0.52
C HIS A 113 -9.68 -3.25 0.16
N ARG A 114 -10.96 -3.59 0.06
CA ARG A 114 -11.39 -4.91 -0.40
C ARG A 114 -11.45 -4.89 -1.91
N VAL A 115 -10.46 -5.48 -2.56
CA VAL A 115 -10.50 -5.72 -3.99
C VAL A 115 -11.57 -6.79 -4.25
N VAL A 116 -12.56 -6.45 -5.07
CA VAL A 116 -13.62 -7.39 -5.47
C VAL A 116 -13.03 -8.41 -6.44
N THR A 117 -13.15 -9.69 -6.11
CA THR A 117 -12.68 -10.78 -6.96
C THR A 117 -13.58 -10.94 -8.18
N ARG A 118 -12.98 -11.08 -9.37
CA ARG A 118 -13.68 -11.30 -10.63
C ARG A 118 -13.89 -12.80 -10.84
N LYS A 119 -15.13 -13.24 -10.60
CA LYS A 119 -15.54 -14.63 -10.81
C LYS A 119 -15.77 -14.95 -12.28
N CYS A 120 -15.75 -16.24 -12.59
CA CYS A 120 -16.05 -16.75 -13.92
C CYS A 120 -17.46 -16.33 -14.37
N ALA A 121 -17.58 -15.90 -15.63
CA ALA A 121 -18.85 -15.48 -16.22
C ALA A 121 -19.83 -16.65 -16.46
N VAL A 122 -19.34 -17.89 -16.46
CA VAL A 122 -20.16 -19.10 -16.69
C VAL A 122 -20.66 -19.68 -15.38
N CYS A 123 -19.75 -20.06 -14.47
CA CYS A 123 -20.16 -20.72 -13.23
C CYS A 123 -20.47 -19.74 -12.10
N HIS A 124 -19.95 -18.51 -12.12
CA HIS A 124 -20.04 -17.54 -11.02
C HIS A 124 -19.56 -18.04 -9.64
N LEU A 125 -18.85 -19.18 -9.60
CA LEU A 125 -18.36 -19.81 -8.38
C LEU A 125 -16.87 -19.55 -8.20
N TYR A 126 -16.07 -19.89 -9.22
CA TYR A 126 -14.61 -19.84 -9.13
C TYR A 126 -14.05 -18.51 -9.65
N ILE A 127 -12.92 -18.10 -9.08
CA ILE A 127 -12.14 -16.93 -9.53
C ILE A 127 -11.63 -17.19 -10.95
N SER A 128 -11.75 -16.19 -11.80
CA SER A 128 -11.31 -16.27 -13.20
C SER A 128 -9.79 -16.39 -13.31
N ARG A 129 -9.34 -17.14 -14.32
CA ARG A 129 -7.94 -17.41 -14.64
C ARG A 129 -7.61 -17.15 -16.11
N TRP A 130 -8.65 -17.00 -16.93
CA TRP A 130 -8.53 -16.77 -18.36
C TRP A 130 -9.43 -15.60 -18.76
N ILE A 131 -8.94 -14.77 -19.66
CA ILE A 131 -9.73 -13.78 -20.40
C ILE A 131 -9.68 -14.14 -21.88
N THR A 132 -10.83 -14.19 -22.54
CA THR A 132 -10.91 -14.40 -23.99
C THR A 132 -11.40 -13.14 -24.70
N THR A 133 -10.97 -12.98 -25.95
CA THR A 133 -11.45 -11.94 -26.88
C THR A 133 -11.73 -12.54 -28.25
N ASN A 134 -12.67 -11.94 -29.00
CA ASN A 134 -13.15 -12.47 -30.28
C ASN A 134 -13.66 -13.91 -30.15
N ASP A 135 -14.35 -14.20 -29.06
CA ASP A 135 -14.77 -15.54 -28.69
C ASP A 135 -16.26 -15.73 -28.99
N SER A 136 -16.56 -16.47 -30.07
CA SER A 136 -17.94 -16.71 -30.50
C SER A 136 -18.77 -17.57 -29.51
N PHE A 137 -18.12 -18.28 -28.60
CA PHE A 137 -18.80 -19.09 -27.57
C PHE A 137 -19.05 -18.32 -26.29
N ALA A 138 -18.35 -17.19 -26.09
CA ALA A 138 -18.50 -16.38 -24.90
C ALA A 138 -19.80 -15.55 -24.90
N PRO A 139 -20.41 -15.35 -23.72
CA PRO A 139 -21.59 -14.48 -23.58
C PRO A 139 -21.26 -12.99 -23.74
N THR A 140 -19.99 -12.58 -23.57
CA THR A 140 -19.51 -11.20 -23.67
C THR A 140 -18.13 -11.16 -24.34
N ASP A 141 -17.69 -9.98 -24.80
CA ASP A 141 -16.34 -9.79 -25.34
C ASP A 141 -15.72 -8.50 -24.77
N PRO A 142 -14.64 -8.56 -23.96
CA PRO A 142 -13.96 -9.76 -23.46
C PRO A 142 -14.80 -10.55 -22.44
N CYS A 143 -14.47 -11.84 -22.26
CA CYS A 143 -15.11 -12.69 -21.25
C CYS A 143 -14.10 -13.37 -20.32
N LEU A 144 -14.50 -13.57 -19.05
CA LEU A 144 -13.67 -14.18 -18.03
C LEU A 144 -14.14 -15.60 -17.68
N PHE A 145 -13.18 -16.52 -17.61
CA PHE A 145 -13.42 -17.93 -17.29
C PHE A 145 -12.51 -18.41 -16.17
N CYS A 146 -13.01 -19.31 -15.32
CA CYS A 146 -12.14 -20.16 -14.50
C CYS A 146 -11.51 -21.24 -15.38
N ASP A 147 -10.47 -21.92 -14.88
CA ASP A 147 -9.74 -22.92 -15.68
C ASP A 147 -10.64 -24.05 -16.22
N GLN A 148 -11.55 -24.55 -15.37
CA GLN A 148 -12.46 -25.63 -15.75
C GLN A 148 -13.45 -25.19 -16.84
N CYS A 149 -14.16 -24.08 -16.66
CA CYS A 149 -15.12 -23.60 -17.66
C CYS A 149 -14.42 -23.21 -18.97
N PHE A 150 -13.21 -22.65 -18.89
CA PHE A 150 -12.42 -22.34 -20.08
C PHE A 150 -12.12 -23.61 -20.88
N ARG A 151 -11.59 -24.66 -20.23
CA ARG A 151 -11.28 -25.93 -20.91
C ARG A 151 -12.52 -26.60 -21.47
N MET A 152 -13.61 -26.65 -20.69
CA MET A 152 -14.85 -27.31 -21.12
C MET A 152 -15.52 -26.64 -22.33
N LEU A 153 -15.44 -25.31 -22.44
CA LEU A 153 -16.08 -24.57 -23.53
C LEU A 153 -15.21 -24.54 -24.79
N HIS A 154 -13.88 -24.48 -24.64
CA HIS A 154 -12.97 -24.19 -25.74
C HIS A 154 -12.13 -25.36 -26.21
N TYR A 155 -12.15 -26.49 -25.51
CA TYR A 155 -11.37 -27.67 -25.87
C TYR A 155 -12.22 -28.93 -25.83
N ASP A 156 -12.03 -29.82 -26.79
CA ASP A 156 -12.64 -31.14 -26.76
C ASP A 156 -11.91 -32.07 -25.75
N SER A 157 -12.44 -33.27 -25.56
CA SER A 157 -11.84 -34.28 -24.68
C SER A 157 -10.43 -34.75 -25.10
N LEU A 158 -10.03 -34.48 -26.35
CA LEU A 158 -8.70 -34.79 -26.89
C LEU A 158 -7.74 -33.61 -26.74
N GLY A 159 -8.22 -32.45 -26.26
CA GLY A 159 -7.43 -31.23 -26.12
C GLY A 159 -7.33 -30.39 -27.39
N ASN A 160 -8.15 -30.65 -28.41
CA ASN A 160 -8.21 -29.81 -29.60
C ASN A 160 -9.02 -28.55 -29.33
N LYS A 161 -8.50 -27.42 -29.81
CA LYS A 161 -9.18 -26.12 -29.70
C LYS A 161 -10.45 -26.11 -30.53
N GLN A 162 -11.55 -25.73 -29.91
CA GLN A 162 -12.84 -25.51 -30.55
C GLN A 162 -12.99 -24.02 -30.84
N GLY A 163 -13.06 -23.66 -32.11
CA GLY A 163 -13.25 -22.30 -32.63
C GLY A 163 -12.06 -21.35 -32.53
N ASP A 164 -12.24 -20.18 -33.13
CA ASP A 164 -11.24 -19.13 -33.22
C ASP A 164 -11.50 -18.08 -32.14
N PHE A 165 -10.57 -17.99 -31.19
CA PHE A 165 -10.55 -17.00 -30.12
C PHE A 165 -9.11 -16.72 -29.69
N LEU A 166 -8.89 -15.58 -29.04
CA LEU A 166 -7.64 -15.26 -28.34
C LEU A 166 -7.87 -15.47 -26.85
N ALA A 167 -6.92 -16.09 -26.15
CA ALA A 167 -7.00 -16.32 -24.72
C ALA A 167 -5.71 -15.88 -24.03
N TYR A 168 -5.86 -15.19 -22.90
CA TYR A 168 -4.75 -14.69 -22.11
C TYR A 168 -4.95 -15.11 -20.64
N PRO A 169 -3.86 -15.44 -19.92
CA PRO A 169 -3.93 -15.61 -18.48
C PRO A 169 -4.45 -14.33 -17.81
N PHE A 170 -5.43 -14.50 -16.94
CA PHE A 170 -5.99 -13.42 -16.14
C PHE A 170 -5.59 -13.62 -14.68
N VAL A 171 -5.02 -12.58 -14.09
CA VAL A 171 -4.69 -12.55 -12.66
C VAL A 171 -5.65 -11.60 -11.98
N ASP A 172 -6.46 -12.17 -11.09
CA ASP A 172 -7.39 -11.39 -10.29
C ASP A 172 -6.64 -10.48 -9.30
N ALA A 173 -6.98 -9.20 -9.26
CA ALA A 173 -6.33 -8.25 -8.35
C ALA A 173 -6.58 -8.60 -6.87
N GLY A 174 -7.66 -9.33 -6.57
CA GLY A 174 -7.93 -9.85 -5.23
C GLY A 174 -7.03 -11.03 -4.83
N ALA A 175 -6.26 -11.63 -5.76
CA ALA A 175 -5.33 -12.70 -5.44
C ALA A 175 -4.12 -12.23 -4.60
N PHE A 176 -3.82 -10.93 -4.61
CA PHE A 176 -2.71 -10.32 -3.89
C PHE A 176 -3.14 -9.63 -2.59
N ASN A 177 -4.42 -9.79 -2.21
CA ASN A 177 -5.09 -8.95 -1.22
C ASN A 177 -5.32 -9.68 0.11
#